data_AF-A0A1I6K6E8-F1
#
_entry.id   AF-A0A1I6K6E8-F1
#
_cell.length_a   1.000
_cell.length_b   1.000
_cell.length_c   1.000
_cell.angle_alpha   90.00
_cell.angle_beta   90.00
_cell.angle_gamma   90.00
#
_symmetry.space_group_name_H-M   'P 1'
#
loop_
_entity.id
_entity.type
_entity.pdbx_description
1 polymer ?
#
loop_
_entity_poly.entity_id
_entity_poly.type
_entity_poly.pdbx_seq_one_letter_code
_entity_poly.pdbx_strand_id
1 'polypeptide(L)' 'MPTEHCAICGSATSFDATVHVMLNPSYAEGVDDYYVCRGCHEDHLVDLFVYPDEPDQWDAPTG' A
#
# COMPACT_ATOMS: atom_id res chain seq x y z
N MET A 1 -23.62 10.41 1.98
CA MET A 1 -22.49 9.87 2.76
C MET A 1 -21.25 10.06 1.90
N PRO A 2 -20.10 10.49 2.43
CA PRO A 2 -18.87 10.60 1.64
C PRO A 2 -18.47 9.21 1.12
N THR A 3 -18.02 9.18 -0.11
CA THR A 3 -17.53 7.98 -0.79
C THR A 3 -16.04 8.15 -1.05
N GLU A 4 -15.25 7.16 -0.67
CA GLU A 4 -13.82 7.08 -0.94
C GLU A 4 -13.58 6.11 -2.10
N HIS A 5 -12.46 6.27 -2.80
CA HIS A 5 -12.06 5.34 -3.86
C HIS A 5 -11.07 4.32 -3.28
N CYS A 6 -11.32 3.04 -3.54
CA CYS A 6 -10.37 2.01 -3.13
C CYS A 6 -9.04 2.21 -3.84
N ALA A 7 -7.95 2.33 -3.08
CA ALA A 7 -6.60 2.54 -3.63
C ALA A 7 -6.10 1.38 -4.51
N ILE A 8 -6.68 0.18 -4.40
CA ILE A 8 -6.29 -1.02 -5.15
C ILE A 8 -7.10 -1.14 -6.45
N CYS A 9 -8.43 -1.23 -6.36
CA CYS A 9 -9.29 -1.49 -7.52
C CYS A 9 -10.01 -0.26 -8.09
N GLY A 10 -9.91 0.90 -7.42
CA GLY A 10 -10.51 2.17 -7.86
C GLY A 10 -12.02 2.29 -7.63
N SER A 11 -12.70 1.27 -7.10
CA SER A 11 -14.15 1.32 -6.89
C SER A 11 -14.52 2.37 -5.83
N ALA A 12 -15.56 3.16 -6.10
CA ALA A 12 -16.16 4.04 -5.09
C ALA A 12 -16.88 3.20 -4.01
N THR A 13 -16.48 3.38 -2.76
CA THR A 13 -17.03 2.68 -1.58
C THR A 13 -17.45 3.70 -0.54
N SER A 14 -18.54 3.44 0.19
CA SER A 14 -18.93 4.32 1.29
C SER A 14 -17.88 4.28 2.39
N PHE A 15 -17.63 5.41 3.05
CA PHE A 15 -16.58 5.49 4.07
C PHE A 15 -16.71 4.42 5.17
N ASP A 16 -17.94 4.12 5.60
CA ASP A 16 -18.26 3.08 6.61
C ASP A 16 -18.02 1.64 6.11
N ALA A 17 -17.85 1.45 4.80
CA ALA A 17 -17.51 0.17 4.17
C ALA A 17 -16.05 0.09 3.69
N THR A 18 -15.23 1.10 3.99
CA THR A 18 -13.78 1.08 3.73
C THR A 18 -12.97 0.71 4.97
N VAL A 19 -11.79 0.15 4.74
CA VAL A 19 -10.76 -0.07 5.75
C VAL A 19 -9.67 1.00 5.54
N HIS A 20 -9.28 1.65 6.63
CA HIS A 20 -8.16 2.59 6.64
C HIS A 20 -6.84 1.83 6.85
N VAL A 21 -5.94 1.91 5.88
CA VAL A 21 -4.65 1.22 5.86
C VAL A 21 -3.55 2.26 5.98
N MET A 22 -2.68 2.06 6.96
CA MET A 22 -1.49 2.89 7.18
C MET A 22 -0.24 2.05 6.88
N LEU A 23 0.54 2.47 5.90
CA LEU A 23 1.81 1.83 5.54
C LEU A 23 2.97 2.70 5.99
N ASN A 24 3.92 2.10 6.72
CA ASN A 24 5.16 2.75 7.12
C ASN A 24 6.32 2.11 6.35
N PRO A 25 6.53 2.48 5.08
CA PRO A 25 7.60 1.93 4.26
C PRO A 25 8.97 2.22 4.89
N SER A 26 9.83 1.21 5.01
CA SER A 26 11.16 1.36 5.64
C SER A 26 12.13 2.23 4.83
N TYR A 27 11.84 2.45 3.55
CA TYR A 27 12.68 3.19 2.61
C TYR A 27 12.27 4.65 2.44
N ALA A 28 11.12 5.06 2.99
CA ALA A 28 10.64 6.44 2.92
C ALA A 28 10.39 7.00 4.32
N GLU A 29 10.43 8.32 4.44
CA GLU A 29 10.06 8.99 5.67
C GLU A 29 8.55 9.24 5.68
N GLY A 30 7.86 8.76 6.72
CA GLY A 30 6.43 9.01 6.93
C GLY A 30 5.57 7.75 6.88
N VAL A 31 4.25 7.97 6.96
CA VAL A 31 3.23 6.93 6.83
C VAL A 31 2.34 7.30 5.65
N ASP A 32 2.11 6.35 4.75
CA ASP A 32 1.16 6.48 3.66
C ASP A 32 -0.22 5.98 4.13
N ASP A 33 -1.25 6.80 3.92
CA ASP A 33 -2.63 6.52 4.31
C ASP A 33 -3.49 6.17 3.08
N TYR A 34 -4.15 5.01 3.11
CA TYR A 34 -5.02 4.53 2.04
C TYR A 34 -6.40 4.13 2.56
N TYR A 35 -7.43 4.35 1.75
CA TYR A 35 -8.74 3.73 1.93
C TYR A 35 -8.91 2.58 0.93
N VAL A 36 -9.28 1.41 1.43
CA VAL A 36 -9.50 0.21 0.60
C VAL A 36 -10.84 -0.43 0.90
N CYS A 37 -11.47 -1.03 -0.10
CA CYS A 37 -12.66 -1.84 0.14
C CYS A 37 -12.26 -3.13 0.89
N ARG A 38 -13.20 -3.72 1.62
CA ARG A 38 -12.94 -4.89 2.47
C ARG A 38 -12.37 -6.10 1.70
N GLY A 39 -12.87 -6.37 0.50
CA GLY A 39 -12.36 -7.47 -0.33
C GLY A 39 -10.90 -7.28 -0.72
N CYS A 40 -10.53 -6.09 -1.19
CA CYS A 40 -9.14 -5.79 -1.54
C CYS A 40 -8.22 -5.77 -0.30
N HIS A 41 -8.72 -5.35 0.87
CA HIS A 41 -7.97 -5.47 2.12
C HIS A 41 -7.66 -6.94 2.50
N GLU A 42 -8.61 -7.84 2.28
CA GLU A 42 -8.47 -9.26 2.64
C GLU A 42 -7.60 -10.03 1.63
N ASP A 43 -7.76 -9.75 0.33
CA ASP A 43 -7.16 -10.58 -0.74
C ASP A 43 -5.97 -9.93 -1.47
N HIS A 44 -5.88 -8.60 -1.48
CA HIS A 44 -5.00 -7.84 -2.39
C HIS A 44 -4.16 -6.77 -1.69
N LEU A 45 -4.03 -6.82 -0.36
CA LEU A 45 -3.33 -5.77 0.40
C LEU A 45 -1.85 -5.62 -0.02
N VAL A 46 -1.24 -6.72 -0.43
CA VAL A 46 0.14 -6.78 -0.94
C VAL A 46 0.36 -5.87 -2.16
N ASP A 47 -0.67 -5.57 -2.94
CA ASP A 47 -0.55 -4.71 -4.14
C ASP A 47 -0.25 -3.25 -3.77
N LEU A 48 -0.44 -2.85 -2.50
CA LEU A 48 -0.03 -1.53 -1.99
C LEU A 48 1.44 -1.49 -1.55
N PHE A 49 2.12 -2.63 -1.43
CA PHE A 49 3.51 -2.67 -0.98
C PHE A 49 4.42 -2.42 -2.16
N VAL A 50 4.76 -1.15 -2.39
CA VAL A 50 5.81 -0.78 -3.34
C VAL A 50 7.15 -1.15 -2.70
N TYR A 51 7.75 -2.24 -3.15
CA TYR A 51 9.17 -2.45 -2.89
C TYR A 51 9.94 -1.55 -3.85
N PRO A 52 10.90 -0.73 -3.37
CA PRO A 52 11.83 -0.11 -4.31
C PRO A 52 12.46 -1.24 -5.10
N ASP A 53 12.41 -1.15 -6.44
CA ASP A 53 13.22 -2.00 -7.31
C ASP A 53 14.62 -2.06 -6.68
N GLU A 54 15.07 -3.27 -6.36
CA GLU A 54 16.27 -3.52 -5.56
C GLU A 54 17.40 -2.60 -6.03
N PRO A 55 18.17 -1.94 -5.14
CA PRO A 55 19.49 -1.50 -5.56
C PRO A 55 20.29 -2.77 -5.89
N ASP A 56 20.35 -3.11 -7.17
CA ASP A 56 21.28 -4.08 -7.75
C ASP A 56 22.71 -3.57 -7.55
N GLN A 57 23.21 -3.67 -6.32
CA GLN A 57 24.64 -3.63 -5.99
C GLN A 57 24.87 -4.01 -4.53
N TRP A 58 24.72 -5.31 -4.22
CA TRP A 58 25.63 -5.89 -3.25
C TRP A 58 27.00 -5.95 -3.93
N ASP A 59 27.81 -4.89 -3.81
CA ASP A 59 29.24 -4.99 -4.07
C ASP A 59 29.84 -5.92 -3.02
N ALA A 60 29.95 -7.20 -3.37
CA ALA A 60 30.68 -8.16 -2.58
C ALA A 60 32.12 -7.65 -2.39
N PRO A 61 32.68 -7.64 -1.17
CA PRO A 61 34.07 -7.25 -0.98
C PRO A 61 34.96 -8.23 -1.76
N THR A 62 35.67 -7.72 -2.76
CA THR A 62 36.77 -8.45 -3.40
C THR A 62 37.85 -8.66 -2.33
N GLY A 63 38.02 -9.92 -1.93
CA GLY A 63 39.10 -10.36 -1.05
C GLY A 63 40.47 -10.29 -1.69
#